data_AF-A0A2V6B8C6-F1
#
_entry.id   AF-A0A2V6B8C6-F1
#
_cell.length_a   1.000
_cell.length_b   1.000
_cell.length_c   1.000
_cell.angle_alpha   90.00
_cell.angle_beta   90.00
_cell.angle_gamma   90.00
#
_symmetry.space_group_name_H-M   'P 1'
#
loop_
_entity.id
_entity.type
_entity.pdbx_description
1 polymer ?
#
loop_
_entity_poly.entity_id
_entity_poly.type
_entity_poly.pdbx_seq_one_letter_code
_entity_poly.pdbx_strand_id
1 'polypeptide(L)'
;MGDPRNVAHAKKVTQEKHHKAKHAQKADASQPAKKAQTEETKSPAAKQSPVEKTEVEKPAQSPDSAQLEKSLAVLSTLKDLEFHSRSNIEKLAELSLTIEEELKQKAFAEGIGAVYAAQDAFQSKILKLIEDYEAECTRLSGSA
;
A
#
# COMPACT_ATOMS: atom_id res chain seq x y z
N MET A 1 -3.34 33.12 -38.99
CA MET A 1 -2.75 32.67 -37.70
C MET A 1 -2.79 31.15 -37.66
N GLY A 2 -1.75 30.50 -37.14
CA GLY A 2 -1.72 29.03 -36.93
C GLY A 2 -1.42 28.19 -38.19
N ASP A 3 -0.43 27.30 -38.09
CA ASP A 3 -0.15 26.24 -39.08
C ASP A 3 -0.75 24.90 -38.58
N PRO A 4 -1.39 24.08 -39.43
CA PRO A 4 -2.05 22.84 -39.02
C PRO A 4 -1.11 21.67 -38.61
N ARG A 5 0.21 21.81 -38.67
CA ARG A 5 1.18 20.69 -38.61
C ARG A 5 1.76 20.32 -37.23
N ASN A 6 0.98 20.31 -36.14
CA ASN A 6 1.44 19.63 -34.92
C ASN A 6 0.36 18.96 -34.04
N VAL A 7 -0.51 18.15 -34.66
CA VAL A 7 -1.48 17.29 -33.94
C VAL A 7 -0.81 15.95 -33.58
N ALA A 8 0.17 15.96 -32.67
CA ALA A 8 1.15 14.84 -32.55
C ALA A 8 1.32 14.17 -31.15
N HIS A 9 0.66 14.63 -30.08
CA HIS A 9 0.92 14.11 -28.71
C HIS A 9 -0.28 13.45 -28.00
N ALA A 10 -1.21 12.85 -28.76
CA ALA A 10 -2.26 11.98 -28.22
C ALA A 10 -1.79 10.54 -27.92
N LYS A 11 -0.69 10.36 -27.17
CA LYS A 11 -0.18 9.03 -26.76
C LYS A 11 -0.68 8.65 -25.36
N LYS A 12 -1.83 8.00 -25.29
CA LYS A 12 -2.27 7.30 -24.07
C LYS A 12 -1.31 6.14 -23.78
N VAL A 13 -0.72 6.11 -22.58
CA VAL A 13 -0.03 4.92 -22.05
C VAL A 13 -0.98 4.25 -21.07
N THR A 14 -1.45 3.06 -21.41
CA THR A 14 -2.29 2.23 -20.54
C THR A 14 -1.74 0.79 -20.61
N GLN A 15 -0.90 0.41 -19.63
CA GLN A 15 -0.51 -1.00 -19.46
C GLN A 15 -1.53 -1.71 -18.57
N GLU A 16 -2.53 -2.31 -19.21
CA GLU A 16 -3.56 -3.09 -18.52
C GLU A 16 -3.12 -4.57 -18.41
N LYS A 17 -2.47 -4.93 -17.29
CA LYS A 17 -1.98 -6.30 -17.06
C LYS A 17 -3.10 -7.26 -16.62
N HIS A 18 -3.93 -7.69 -17.57
CA HIS A 18 -4.91 -8.76 -17.34
C HIS A 18 -4.25 -10.14 -17.18
N HIS A 19 -4.06 -10.59 -15.93
CA HIS A 19 -3.86 -12.00 -15.62
C HIS A 19 -5.21 -12.69 -15.36
N LYS A 20 -5.88 -13.14 -16.42
CA LYS A 20 -7.05 -14.01 -16.34
C LYS A 20 -6.94 -15.16 -17.35
N ALA A 21 -6.39 -16.28 -16.91
CA ALA A 21 -6.37 -17.51 -17.71
C ALA A 21 -7.81 -17.90 -18.11
N LYS A 22 -8.01 -18.29 -19.37
CA LYS A 22 -9.34 -18.43 -19.97
C LYS A 22 -9.49 -19.79 -20.66
N HIS A 23 -10.57 -20.50 -20.31
CA HIS A 23 -11.08 -21.73 -20.97
C HIS A 23 -10.21 -23.01 -20.86
N ALA A 24 -10.78 -24.24 -20.91
CA ALA A 24 -12.20 -24.62 -20.93
C ALA A 24 -12.49 -26.05 -20.40
N GLN A 25 -13.66 -26.16 -19.75
CA GLN A 25 -14.69 -27.22 -19.86
C GLN A 25 -14.37 -28.72 -19.66
N LYS A 26 -14.94 -29.24 -18.55
CA LYS A 26 -15.84 -30.42 -18.43
C LYS A 26 -15.29 -31.87 -18.50
N ALA A 27 -16.07 -32.73 -17.82
CA ALA A 27 -16.21 -34.18 -17.96
C ALA A 27 -15.11 -35.11 -17.40
N ASP A 28 -15.19 -35.31 -16.08
CA ASP A 28 -15.34 -36.64 -15.44
C ASP A 28 -15.09 -37.90 -16.30
N ALA A 29 -14.01 -38.64 -15.99
CA ALA A 29 -14.00 -40.11 -15.84
C ALA A 29 -12.66 -40.66 -15.31
N SER A 30 -12.73 -41.66 -14.42
CA SER A 30 -11.79 -42.78 -14.22
C SER A 30 -10.30 -42.58 -13.80
N GLN A 31 -9.93 -43.24 -12.70
CA GLN A 31 -8.57 -43.77 -12.43
C GLN A 31 -8.40 -45.15 -13.15
N PRO A 32 -7.35 -46.02 -12.95
CA PRO A 32 -6.09 -45.88 -12.18
C PRO A 32 -4.80 -46.48 -12.85
N ALA A 33 -3.69 -46.46 -12.09
CA ALA A 33 -2.70 -47.56 -11.92
C ALA A 33 -1.43 -47.75 -12.80
N LYS A 34 -0.27 -47.72 -12.09
CA LYS A 34 0.84 -48.72 -12.04
C LYS A 34 1.92 -48.85 -13.16
N LYS A 35 3.17 -49.01 -12.67
CA LYS A 35 4.40 -49.62 -13.28
C LYS A 35 5.09 -48.80 -14.40
N ALA A 36 6.39 -48.50 -14.31
CA ALA A 36 7.62 -49.32 -14.52
C ALA A 36 7.96 -49.51 -16.02
N GLN A 37 9.21 -49.55 -16.50
CA GLN A 37 10.53 -49.68 -15.83
C GLN A 37 11.70 -49.05 -16.65
N THR A 38 12.95 -49.45 -16.39
CA THR A 38 14.30 -49.03 -16.87
C THR A 38 14.62 -49.26 -18.37
N GLU A 39 15.84 -49.09 -18.96
CA GLU A 39 17.28 -48.96 -18.54
C GLU A 39 18.11 -48.22 -19.66
N GLU A 40 19.39 -47.79 -19.54
CA GLU A 40 20.40 -47.81 -18.45
C GLU A 40 20.92 -46.37 -18.15
N THR A 41 21.96 -45.72 -18.73
CA THR A 41 23.00 -46.09 -19.72
C THR A 41 24.34 -45.34 -19.49
N LYS A 42 25.38 -46.06 -19.06
CA LYS A 42 26.82 -45.74 -18.92
C LYS A 42 27.32 -44.61 -17.98
N SER A 43 27.91 -45.09 -16.88
CA SER A 43 29.02 -44.49 -16.08
C SER A 43 30.37 -44.46 -16.87
N PRO A 44 31.54 -43.96 -16.36
CA PRO A 44 31.85 -43.62 -14.96
C PRO A 44 32.77 -42.40 -14.63
N ALA A 45 32.80 -42.08 -13.33
CA ALA A 45 33.94 -41.63 -12.52
C ALA A 45 34.71 -40.32 -12.86
N ALA A 46 34.44 -39.29 -12.06
CA ALA A 46 35.48 -38.43 -11.47
C ALA A 46 35.10 -38.08 -10.02
N LYS A 47 36.03 -38.24 -9.06
CA LYS A 47 35.83 -37.79 -7.67
C LYS A 47 36.31 -36.34 -7.55
N GLN A 48 35.45 -35.43 -7.10
CA GLN A 48 35.88 -34.22 -6.41
C GLN A 48 34.75 -33.73 -5.48
N SER A 49 35.15 -33.17 -4.34
CA SER A 49 34.24 -32.88 -3.22
C SER A 49 33.22 -31.79 -3.58
N PRO A 50 31.98 -31.85 -3.05
CA PRO A 50 31.22 -30.64 -2.84
C PRO A 50 31.99 -29.80 -1.83
N VAL A 51 32.61 -28.71 -2.28
CA VAL A 51 32.86 -27.59 -1.38
C VAL A 51 31.49 -27.05 -1.05
N GLU A 52 31.09 -27.15 0.22
CA GLU A 52 29.83 -26.59 0.68
C GLU A 52 29.83 -25.10 0.34
N LYS A 53 28.92 -24.69 -0.56
CA LYS A 53 28.53 -23.29 -0.61
C LYS A 53 27.86 -23.03 0.73
N THR A 54 28.59 -22.36 1.63
CA THR A 54 27.98 -21.65 2.75
C THR A 54 26.97 -20.68 2.15
N GLU A 55 25.71 -21.10 2.12
CA GLU A 55 24.60 -20.22 1.82
C GLU A 55 24.67 -19.12 2.88
N VAL A 56 24.81 -17.87 2.43
CA VAL A 56 24.98 -16.74 3.35
C VAL A 56 23.65 -16.56 4.06
N GLU A 57 23.55 -17.17 5.23
CA GLU A 57 22.37 -17.17 6.09
C GLU A 57 21.99 -15.71 6.34
N LYS A 58 20.90 -15.26 5.70
CA LYS A 58 20.37 -13.91 5.85
C LYS A 58 20.17 -13.71 7.36
N PRO A 59 20.86 -12.77 8.03
CA PRO A 59 20.77 -12.62 9.47
C PRO A 59 19.31 -12.52 9.89
N ALA A 60 18.89 -13.40 10.80
CA ALA A 60 17.52 -13.44 11.28
C ALA A 60 17.18 -12.08 11.90
N GLN A 61 16.33 -11.31 11.22
CA GLN A 61 15.89 -10.00 11.74
C GLN A 61 15.27 -10.23 13.12
N SER A 62 15.71 -9.43 14.10
CA SER A 62 15.15 -9.51 15.44
C SER A 62 13.63 -9.26 15.39
N PRO A 63 12.84 -9.85 16.31
CA PRO A 63 11.42 -9.56 16.42
C PRO A 63 11.14 -8.05 16.50
N ASP A 64 12.03 -7.31 17.17
CA ASP A 64 11.97 -5.85 17.34
C ASP A 64 12.15 -5.10 16.01
N SER A 65 13.03 -5.56 15.11
CA SER A 65 13.19 -4.99 13.76
C SER A 65 11.90 -5.16 12.95
N ALA A 66 11.30 -6.35 12.98
CA ALA A 66 10.04 -6.65 12.30
C ALA A 66 8.80 -6.03 13.00
N GLN A 67 8.96 -5.48 14.22
CA GLN A 67 7.97 -4.65 14.89
C GLN A 67 8.14 -3.18 14.49
N LEU A 68 9.36 -2.66 14.51
CA LEU A 68 9.69 -1.29 14.10
C LEU A 68 9.24 -0.99 12.66
N GLU A 69 9.50 -1.89 11.71
CA GLU A 69 9.02 -1.77 10.32
C GLU A 69 7.49 -1.57 10.25
N LYS A 70 6.72 -2.30 11.08
CA LYS A 70 5.25 -2.18 11.14
C LYS A 70 4.82 -0.89 11.81
N SER A 71 5.49 -0.49 12.89
CA SER A 71 5.23 0.80 13.56
C SER A 71 5.46 1.97 12.59
N LEU A 72 6.54 1.96 11.81
CA LEU A 72 6.80 3.01 10.81
C LEU A 72 5.73 3.07 9.71
N ALA A 73 5.14 1.93 9.31
CA ALA A 73 4.00 1.91 8.38
C ALA A 73 2.71 2.47 9.00
N VAL A 74 2.45 2.19 10.29
CA VAL A 74 1.35 2.82 11.04
C VAL A 74 1.56 4.33 11.16
N LEU A 75 2.77 4.77 11.50
CA LEU A 75 3.15 6.18 11.60
C LEU A 75 2.96 6.94 10.27
N SER A 76 3.33 6.33 9.14
CA SER A 76 3.02 6.90 7.81
C SER A 76 1.52 7.10 7.63
N THR A 77 0.73 6.08 7.94
CA THR A 77 -0.74 6.12 7.81
C THR A 77 -1.37 7.21 8.71
N LEU A 78 -0.84 7.42 9.91
CA LEU A 78 -1.29 8.50 10.81
C LEU A 78 -0.98 9.88 10.20
N LYS A 79 0.19 10.07 9.58
CA LYS A 79 0.58 11.32 8.90
C LYS A 79 -0.25 11.59 7.64
N ASP A 80 -0.59 10.56 6.88
CA ASP A 80 -1.50 10.68 5.73
C ASP A 80 -2.91 11.14 6.18
N LEU A 81 -3.39 10.64 7.33
CA LEU A 81 -4.66 11.07 7.93
C LEU A 81 -4.62 12.52 8.46
N GLU A 82 -3.49 12.98 9.02
CA GLU A 82 -3.27 14.37 9.43
C GLU A 82 -3.29 15.32 8.23
N PHE A 83 -2.57 14.97 7.16
CA PHE A 83 -2.52 15.77 5.94
C PHE A 83 -3.90 15.89 5.29
N HIS A 84 -4.66 14.80 5.20
CA HIS A 84 -6.03 14.82 4.70
C HIS A 84 -6.98 15.60 5.63
N SER A 85 -6.80 15.50 6.95
CA SER A 85 -7.59 16.25 7.93
C SER A 85 -7.46 17.76 7.76
N ARG A 86 -6.24 18.29 7.57
CA ARG A 86 -6.04 19.72 7.25
C ARG A 86 -6.79 20.16 6.00
N SER A 87 -6.69 19.37 4.93
CA SER A 87 -7.41 19.66 3.70
C SER A 87 -8.94 19.50 3.82
N ASN A 88 -9.43 18.79 4.84
CA ASN A 88 -10.86 18.75 5.16
C ASN A 88 -11.32 20.01 5.91
N ILE A 89 -10.50 20.56 6.83
CA ILE A 89 -10.80 21.83 7.51
C ILE A 89 -10.96 22.96 6.48
N GLU A 90 -10.02 23.06 5.53
CA GLU A 90 -10.05 24.04 4.43
C GLU A 90 -11.36 23.94 3.62
N LYS A 91 -11.73 22.73 3.18
CA LYS A 91 -12.97 22.48 2.43
C LYS A 91 -14.24 22.73 3.25
N LEU A 92 -14.23 22.44 4.56
CA LEU A 92 -15.37 22.69 5.44
C LEU A 92 -15.57 24.20 5.68
N ALA A 93 -14.50 25.00 5.71
CA ALA A 93 -14.61 26.46 5.73
C ALA A 93 -15.19 27.00 4.41
N GLU A 94 -14.70 26.53 3.26
CA GLU A 94 -15.22 26.88 1.93
C GLU A 94 -16.72 26.55 1.81
N LEU A 95 -17.11 25.31 2.14
CA LEU A 95 -18.51 24.88 2.14
C LEU A 95 -19.39 25.69 3.11
N SER A 96 -18.86 26.06 4.29
CA SER A 96 -19.59 26.91 5.24
C SER A 96 -19.91 28.27 4.63
N LEU A 97 -18.93 28.91 3.98
CA LEU A 97 -19.11 30.20 3.31
C LEU A 97 -20.15 30.10 2.18
N THR A 98 -20.04 29.10 1.30
CA THR A 98 -21.02 28.91 0.21
C THR A 98 -22.44 28.64 0.74
N ILE A 99 -22.60 27.80 1.77
CA ILE A 99 -23.89 27.52 2.41
C ILE A 99 -24.49 28.79 3.01
N GLU A 100 -23.70 29.56 3.77
CA GLU A 100 -24.18 30.68 4.58
C GLU A 100 -24.27 32.02 3.85
N GLU A 101 -23.41 32.27 2.86
CA GLU A 101 -23.26 33.56 2.18
C GLU A 101 -23.72 33.55 0.72
N GLU A 102 -23.52 32.46 -0.02
CA GLU A 102 -24.00 32.38 -1.42
C GLU A 102 -25.43 31.84 -1.46
N LEU A 103 -25.64 30.65 -0.89
CA LEU A 103 -26.92 29.93 -0.92
C LEU A 103 -27.90 30.42 0.16
N LYS A 104 -27.42 31.17 1.16
CA LYS A 104 -28.18 31.71 2.31
C LYS A 104 -28.93 30.65 3.15
N GLN A 105 -28.49 29.39 3.11
CA GLN A 105 -29.17 28.25 3.74
C GLN A 105 -28.83 28.14 5.25
N LYS A 106 -29.18 29.16 6.03
CA LYS A 106 -28.87 29.25 7.47
C LYS A 106 -29.36 28.07 8.31
N ALA A 107 -30.33 27.30 7.83
CA ALA A 107 -30.79 26.06 8.47
C ALA A 107 -29.71 24.96 8.60
N PHE A 108 -28.61 25.05 7.84
CA PHE A 108 -27.48 24.10 7.91
C PHE A 108 -26.25 24.64 8.65
N ALA A 109 -26.26 25.90 9.10
CA ALA A 109 -25.11 26.56 9.74
C ALA A 109 -24.60 25.81 10.98
N GLU A 110 -25.51 25.40 11.87
CA GLU A 110 -25.18 24.59 13.05
C GLU A 110 -24.58 23.23 12.66
N GLY A 111 -25.13 22.58 11.62
CA GLY A 111 -24.67 21.29 11.13
C GLY A 111 -23.26 21.33 10.54
N ILE A 112 -22.97 22.30 9.66
CA ILE A 112 -21.64 22.43 9.06
C ILE A 112 -20.61 22.91 10.10
N GLY A 113 -20.99 23.81 11.01
CA GLY A 113 -20.15 24.25 12.13
C GLY A 113 -19.80 23.11 13.09
N ALA A 114 -20.73 22.21 13.40
CA ALA A 114 -20.47 21.02 14.20
C ALA A 114 -19.50 20.04 13.51
N VAL A 115 -19.61 19.85 12.19
CA VAL A 115 -18.69 19.01 11.41
C VAL A 115 -17.30 19.66 11.34
N TYR A 116 -17.21 20.98 11.15
CA TYR A 116 -15.95 21.73 11.19
C TYR A 116 -15.25 21.58 12.56
N ALA A 117 -15.97 21.80 13.66
CA ALA A 117 -15.44 21.66 15.02
C ALA A 117 -14.99 20.22 15.33
N ALA A 118 -15.70 19.21 14.81
CA ALA A 118 -15.28 17.82 14.93
C ALA A 118 -13.99 17.51 14.15
N GLN A 119 -13.80 18.11 12.96
CA GLN A 119 -12.58 17.95 12.16
C GLN A 119 -11.38 18.66 12.79
N ASP A 120 -11.56 19.86 13.36
CA ASP A 120 -10.51 20.58 14.12
C ASP A 120 -10.12 19.84 15.42
N ALA A 121 -11.10 19.32 16.15
CA ALA A 121 -10.86 18.46 17.31
C ALA A 121 -10.20 17.12 16.94
N PHE A 122 -10.41 16.60 15.72
CA PHE A 122 -9.65 15.46 15.18
C PHE A 122 -8.22 15.86 14.85
N GLN A 123 -8.02 16.99 14.14
CA GLN A 123 -6.71 17.51 13.76
C GLN A 123 -5.78 17.69 14.97
N SER A 124 -6.30 18.29 16.04
CA SER A 124 -5.55 18.47 17.30
C SER A 124 -5.14 17.13 17.95
N LYS A 125 -5.99 16.10 17.83
CA LYS A 125 -5.74 14.77 18.43
C LYS A 125 -4.81 13.90 17.57
N ILE A 126 -4.93 13.93 16.24
CA ILE A 126 -4.06 13.15 15.36
C ILE A 126 -2.63 13.68 15.39
N LEU A 127 -2.43 15.01 15.49
CA LEU A 127 -1.11 15.61 15.72
C LEU A 127 -0.44 15.09 17.00
N LYS A 128 -1.16 15.09 18.13
CA LYS A 128 -0.62 14.57 19.40
C LYS A 128 -0.36 13.07 19.35
N LEU A 129 -1.25 12.29 18.74
CA LEU A 129 -1.05 10.86 18.54
C LEU A 129 0.18 10.56 17.68
N ILE A 130 0.48 11.38 16.66
CA ILE A 130 1.71 11.26 15.87
C ILE A 130 2.94 11.51 16.75
N GLU A 131 2.99 12.62 17.51
CA GLU A 131 4.11 12.95 18.41
C GLU A 131 4.41 11.80 19.40
N ASP A 132 3.39 11.30 20.09
CA ASP A 132 3.53 10.22 21.07
C ASP A 132 3.98 8.89 20.41
N TYR A 133 3.55 8.65 19.16
CA TYR A 133 3.91 7.44 18.42
C TYR A 133 5.30 7.54 17.75
N GLU A 134 5.79 8.75 17.44
CA GLU A 134 7.18 8.98 17.02
C GLU A 134 8.16 8.72 18.16
N ALA A 135 7.82 9.11 19.38
CA ALA A 135 8.60 8.77 20.58
C ALA A 135 8.67 7.25 20.79
N GLU A 136 7.55 6.52 20.62
CA GLU A 136 7.51 5.06 20.69
C GLU A 136 8.33 4.40 19.55
N CYS A 137 8.27 4.91 18.32
CA CYS A 137 9.13 4.43 17.23
C CYS A 137 10.63 4.62 17.55
N THR A 138 11.00 5.76 18.15
CA THR A 138 12.38 6.08 18.55
C THR A 138 12.86 5.19 19.70
N ARG A 139 11.97 4.84 20.63
CA ARG A 139 12.22 3.85 21.69
C ARG A 139 12.44 2.45 21.11
N LEU A 140 11.65 2.06 20.09
CA LEU A 140 11.77 0.77 19.41
C LEU A 140 13.02 0.67 18.51
N SER A 141 13.55 1.78 17.99
CA SER A 141 14.83 1.81 17.27
C SER A 141 16.06 1.83 18.18
N GLY A 142 15.89 1.83 19.51
CA GLY A 142 17.00 1.94 20.46
C GLY A 142 17.74 3.28 20.36
N SER A 143 17.03 4.35 19.98
CA SER A 143 17.60 5.68 19.70
C SER A 143 17.06 6.78 20.63
N ALA A 144 16.47 6.37 21.76
CA ALA A 144 15.88 7.22 22.80
C ALA A 144 16.81 7.43 23.99
#